data_AF-A0A9E5EIF0-F1
#
_entry.id   AF-A0A9E5EIF0-F1
#
_cell.length_a   1.000
_cell.length_b   1.000
_cell.length_c   1.000
_cell.angle_alpha   90.00
_cell.angle_beta   90.00
_cell.angle_gamma   90.00
#
_symmetry.space_group_name_H-M   'P 1'
#
loop_
_entity.id
_entity.type
_entity.pdbx_description
1 polymer ?
#
loop_
_entity_poly.entity_id
_entity_poly.type
_entity_poly.pdbx_seq_one_letter_code
_entity_poly.pdbx_strand_id
1 'polypeptide(L)'
;MGNSLRAKIMTGVVALLVLFAIALTITLYFVKDSGEEVRGIAEYHVPIMANINALDVYTYELEILAHDMSAQLRVMDPNKIQHHLARAKELEEIINRLFAEAIDLCEKGSNDARNDMEDRLLMAKLFGSLKNLNEQTMGFVKAATQTVDLGSKGKAAEAQASFLKMEEYSNLDPIYEKTRQASNKLILDSTSETASNIFTIIWTNLGIFAVAGILGLFVFLIITGRMQTAFHRLTVAFHKTADGELTDPLPITSKDEIGELTDSFNQMVGQLKSKEKLREAFGQFLDPRIVANIVDN
;
A
#
# COMPACT_ATOMS: atom_id res chain seq x y z
N MET A 1 -39.42 -23.66 -2.08
CA MET A 1 -38.34 -24.34 -1.34
C MET A 1 -37.66 -23.31 -0.46
N GLY A 2 -37.73 -23.45 0.87
CA GLY A 2 -37.00 -22.55 1.76
C GLY A 2 -35.51 -22.91 1.77
N ASN A 3 -34.63 -21.91 1.89
CA ASN A 3 -33.19 -22.15 2.00
C ASN A 3 -32.90 -22.96 3.27
N SER A 4 -32.11 -24.03 3.15
CA SER A 4 -31.62 -24.80 4.29
C SER A 4 -30.92 -23.90 5.32
N LEU A 5 -30.95 -24.29 6.58
CA LEU A 5 -30.24 -23.72 7.71
C LEU A 5 -28.75 -23.66 7.39
N ARG A 6 -28.21 -24.75 6.82
CA ARG A 6 -26.84 -24.79 6.30
C ARG A 6 -26.63 -23.70 5.25
N ALA A 7 -27.53 -23.54 4.28
CA ALA A 7 -27.41 -22.49 3.27
C ALA A 7 -27.49 -21.08 3.88
N LYS A 8 -28.33 -20.83 4.89
CA LYS A 8 -28.39 -19.52 5.58
C LYS A 8 -27.07 -19.18 6.29
N ILE A 9 -26.52 -20.14 7.05
CA ILE A 9 -25.23 -19.96 7.74
C ILE A 9 -24.12 -19.76 6.71
N MET A 10 -24.04 -20.61 5.70
CA MET A 10 -23.04 -20.52 4.63
C MET A 10 -23.15 -19.20 3.86
N THR A 11 -24.36 -18.69 3.61
CA THR A 11 -24.54 -17.39 2.94
C THR A 11 -23.95 -16.26 3.77
N GLY A 12 -24.17 -16.26 5.10
CA GLY A 12 -23.56 -15.28 6.00
C GLY A 12 -22.03 -15.35 6.03
N VAL A 13 -21.47 -16.56 6.11
CA VAL A 13 -20.02 -16.78 6.07
C VAL A 13 -19.43 -16.35 4.74
N VAL A 14 -20.05 -16.71 3.62
CA VAL A 14 -19.59 -16.31 2.28
C VAL A 14 -19.67 -14.80 2.11
N ALA A 15 -20.75 -14.15 2.54
CA ALA A 15 -20.86 -12.69 2.49
C ALA A 15 -19.75 -12.00 3.30
N LEU A 16 -19.43 -12.53 4.48
CA LEU A 16 -18.33 -12.03 5.30
C LEU A 16 -16.97 -12.21 4.61
N LEU A 17 -16.72 -13.39 4.03
CA LEU A 17 -15.48 -13.68 3.30
C LEU A 17 -15.33 -12.77 2.07
N VAL A 18 -16.42 -12.51 1.35
CA VAL A 18 -16.43 -11.57 0.21
C VAL A 18 -16.11 -10.16 0.68
N LEU A 19 -16.71 -9.69 1.78
CA LEU A 19 -16.39 -8.39 2.36
C LEU A 19 -14.91 -8.28 2.75
N PHE A 20 -14.36 -9.31 3.41
CA PHE A 20 -12.94 -9.35 3.75
C PHE A 20 -12.04 -9.38 2.50
N ALA A 21 -12.42 -10.13 1.47
CA ALA A 21 -11.67 -10.18 0.22
C ALA A 21 -11.63 -8.82 -0.48
N ILE A 22 -12.74 -8.08 -0.47
CA ILE A 22 -12.81 -6.71 -1.02
C ILE A 22 -11.90 -5.77 -0.21
N ALA A 23 -12.02 -5.78 1.12
CA ALA A 23 -11.18 -4.96 1.99
C ALA A 23 -9.69 -5.25 1.80
N LEU A 24 -9.32 -6.54 1.71
CA LEU A 24 -7.95 -6.97 1.45
C LEU A 24 -7.48 -6.53 0.07
N THR A 25 -8.31 -6.63 -0.96
CA THR A 25 -7.96 -6.20 -2.32
C THR A 25 -7.69 -4.69 -2.37
N ILE A 26 -8.54 -3.89 -1.71
CA ILE A 26 -8.35 -2.43 -1.58
C ILE A 26 -7.04 -2.15 -0.82
N THR A 27 -6.77 -2.88 0.25
CA THR A 27 -5.51 -2.75 1.02
C THR A 27 -4.30 -3.02 0.14
N LEU A 28 -4.31 -4.13 -0.60
CA LEU A 28 -3.20 -4.53 -1.46
C LEU A 28 -2.98 -3.53 -2.59
N TYR A 29 -4.05 -2.92 -3.10
CA TYR A 29 -3.95 -1.84 -4.07
C TYR A 29 -3.17 -0.65 -3.49
N PHE A 30 -3.58 -0.13 -2.32
CA PHE A 30 -2.92 1.01 -1.68
C PHE A 30 -1.48 0.72 -1.25
N VAL A 31 -1.22 -0.47 -0.70
CA VAL A 31 0.14 -0.87 -0.32
C VAL A 31 1.04 -0.97 -1.55
N LYS A 32 0.51 -1.48 -2.67
CA LYS A 32 1.25 -1.52 -3.92
C LYS A 32 1.54 -0.11 -4.44
N ASP A 33 0.54 0.77 -4.44
CA ASP A 33 0.65 2.16 -4.88
C ASP A 33 1.76 2.92 -4.12
N SER A 34 1.71 2.91 -2.79
CA SER A 34 2.79 3.49 -1.96
C SER A 34 4.13 2.78 -2.15
N GLY A 35 4.12 1.47 -2.43
CA GLY A 35 5.34 0.74 -2.76
C GLY A 35 5.98 1.20 -4.08
N GLU A 36 5.17 1.59 -5.05
CA GLU A 36 5.63 2.16 -6.32
C GLU A 36 6.18 3.58 -6.14
N GLU A 37 5.58 4.41 -5.28
CA GLU A 37 6.12 5.74 -4.90
C GLU A 37 7.50 5.62 -4.25
N VAL A 38 7.66 4.75 -3.24
CA VAL A 38 8.96 4.49 -2.60
C VAL A 38 10.00 4.02 -3.62
N ARG A 39 9.58 3.19 -4.59
CA ARG A 39 10.44 2.73 -5.66
C ARG A 39 10.85 3.87 -6.59
N GLY A 40 9.94 4.78 -6.93
CA GLY A 40 10.25 6.02 -7.67
C GLY A 40 11.25 6.92 -6.95
N ILE A 41 11.17 7.02 -5.62
CA ILE A 41 12.15 7.75 -4.80
C ILE A 41 13.54 7.11 -4.91
N ALA A 42 13.62 5.80 -4.76
CA ALA A 42 14.89 5.07 -4.83
C ALA A 42 15.51 5.04 -6.24
N GLU A 43 14.69 4.90 -7.28
CA GLU A 43 15.14 4.79 -8.67
C GLU A 43 15.49 6.13 -9.29
N TYR A 44 14.79 7.22 -8.93
CA TYR A 44 14.99 8.54 -9.54
C TYR A 44 15.54 9.56 -8.57
N HIS A 45 14.82 9.83 -7.47
CA HIS A 45 15.05 10.99 -6.65
C HIS A 45 16.42 10.96 -5.97
N VAL A 46 16.75 9.84 -5.33
CA VAL A 46 18.02 9.66 -4.62
C VAL A 46 19.22 9.74 -5.58
N PRO A 47 19.24 9.02 -6.73
CA PRO A 47 20.32 9.15 -7.71
C PRO A 47 20.47 10.55 -8.30
N ILE A 48 19.36 11.26 -8.59
CA ILE A 48 19.42 12.66 -9.07
C ILE A 48 20.17 13.54 -8.05
N MET A 49 19.78 13.48 -6.78
CA MET A 49 20.44 14.24 -5.71
C MET A 49 21.91 13.84 -5.55
N ALA A 50 22.21 12.54 -5.59
CA ALA A 50 23.58 12.04 -5.48
C ALA A 50 24.47 12.61 -6.60
N ASN A 51 23.98 12.62 -7.84
CA ASN A 51 24.70 13.18 -8.98
C ASN A 51 24.89 14.69 -8.85
N ILE A 52 23.86 15.44 -8.43
CA ILE A 52 23.98 16.89 -8.18
C ILE A 52 25.01 17.20 -7.09
N ASN A 53 25.04 16.43 -6.01
CA ASN A 53 26.02 16.62 -4.94
C ASN A 53 27.44 16.26 -5.38
N ALA A 54 27.59 15.22 -6.20
CA ALA A 54 28.88 14.82 -6.76
C ALA A 54 29.44 15.88 -7.72
N LEU A 55 28.59 16.57 -8.49
CA LEU A 55 29.02 17.63 -9.40
C LEU A 55 29.82 18.72 -8.67
N ASP A 56 29.32 19.22 -7.54
CA ASP A 56 29.97 20.26 -6.74
C ASP A 56 31.38 19.85 -6.29
N VAL A 57 31.51 18.60 -5.81
CA VAL A 57 32.80 18.03 -5.39
C VAL A 57 33.80 18.00 -6.55
N TYR A 58 33.38 17.52 -7.72
CA TYR A 58 34.28 17.35 -8.86
C TYR A 58 34.58 18.65 -9.59
N THR A 59 33.65 19.61 -9.63
CA THR A 59 33.94 20.94 -10.15
C THR A 59 34.91 21.70 -9.26
N TYR A 60 34.76 21.58 -7.94
CA TYR A 60 35.70 22.17 -6.98
C TYR A 60 37.10 21.53 -7.08
N GLU A 61 37.17 20.20 -7.22
CA GLU A 61 38.45 19.52 -7.45
C GLU A 61 39.12 20.04 -8.73
N LEU A 62 38.38 20.15 -9.84
CA LEU A 62 38.88 20.66 -11.11
C LEU A 62 39.37 22.11 -11.01
N GLU A 63 38.66 22.95 -10.24
CA GLU A 63 39.05 24.32 -9.94
C GLU A 63 40.42 24.38 -9.26
N ILE A 64 40.64 23.53 -8.25
CA ILE A 64 41.92 23.44 -7.54
C ILE A 64 43.04 23.05 -8.50
N LEU A 65 42.82 22.07 -9.39
CA LEU A 65 43.87 21.69 -10.37
C LEU A 65 44.20 22.84 -11.33
N ALA A 66 43.17 23.57 -11.79
CA ALA A 66 43.36 24.72 -12.66
C ALA A 66 44.10 25.87 -11.95
N HIS A 67 43.76 26.13 -10.69
CA HIS A 67 44.44 27.11 -9.84
C HIS A 67 45.91 26.74 -9.58
N ASP A 68 46.18 25.49 -9.19
CA ASP A 68 47.56 25.02 -9.00
C ASP A 68 48.39 25.16 -10.29
N MET A 69 47.78 24.86 -11.43
CA MET A 69 48.43 24.99 -12.73
C MET A 69 48.66 26.44 -13.16
N SER A 70 47.81 27.40 -12.76
CA SER A 70 47.99 28.82 -13.08
C SER A 70 48.98 29.49 -12.12
N ALA A 71 48.88 29.22 -10.82
CA ALA A 71 49.61 29.92 -9.76
C ALA A 71 51.01 29.33 -9.47
N GLN A 72 51.18 28.00 -9.58
CA GLN A 72 52.38 27.30 -9.10
C GLN A 72 53.22 26.66 -10.21
N LEU A 73 52.90 26.89 -11.48
CA LEU A 73 53.53 26.20 -12.60
C LEU A 73 55.06 26.23 -12.59
N ARG A 74 55.65 27.37 -12.21
CA ARG A 74 57.11 27.58 -12.22
C ARG A 74 57.87 26.69 -11.22
N VAL A 75 57.20 26.24 -10.17
CA VAL A 75 57.81 25.46 -9.07
C VAL A 75 57.27 24.03 -9.00
N MET A 76 56.37 23.65 -9.90
CA MET A 76 55.69 22.37 -9.88
C MET A 76 56.52 21.26 -10.54
N ASP A 77 56.62 20.11 -9.86
CA ASP A 77 57.29 18.91 -10.37
C ASP A 77 56.62 18.40 -11.67
N PRO A 78 57.38 18.00 -12.71
CA PRO A 78 56.83 17.42 -13.94
C PRO A 78 55.85 16.24 -13.73
N ASN A 79 56.07 15.39 -12.72
CA ASN A 79 55.16 14.30 -12.39
C ASN A 79 53.82 14.83 -11.87
N LYS A 80 53.85 15.89 -11.05
CA LYS A 80 52.65 16.55 -10.54
C LYS A 80 51.87 17.23 -11.67
N ILE A 81 52.57 17.84 -12.64
CA ILE A 81 51.95 18.39 -13.86
C ILE A 81 51.20 17.30 -14.65
N GLN A 82 51.86 16.16 -14.91
CA GLN A 82 51.24 15.06 -15.64
C GLN A 82 50.04 14.46 -14.90
N HIS A 83 50.14 14.35 -13.57
CA HIS A 83 49.03 13.91 -12.72
C HIS A 83 47.82 14.86 -12.81
N HIS A 84 48.04 16.17 -12.68
CA HIS A 84 46.97 17.16 -12.83
C HIS A 84 46.32 17.11 -14.22
N LEU A 85 47.11 16.95 -15.28
CA LEU A 85 46.58 16.83 -16.64
C LEU A 85 45.71 15.57 -16.81
N ALA A 86 46.17 14.43 -16.29
CA ALA A 86 45.41 13.19 -16.36
C ALA A 86 44.11 13.30 -15.54
N ARG A 87 44.20 13.83 -14.32
CA ARG A 87 43.06 13.98 -13.41
C ARG A 87 42.03 14.98 -13.95
N ALA A 88 42.46 16.09 -14.53
CA ALA A 88 41.54 17.08 -15.12
C ALA A 88 40.70 16.49 -16.27
N LYS A 89 41.31 15.64 -17.12
CA LYS A 89 40.60 14.91 -18.19
C LYS A 89 39.60 13.90 -17.61
N GLU A 90 40.00 13.17 -16.58
CA GLU A 90 39.12 12.23 -15.89
C GLU A 90 37.92 12.96 -15.26
N LEU A 91 38.14 14.11 -14.61
CA LEU A 91 37.08 14.92 -14.01
C LEU A 91 36.12 15.46 -15.07
N GLU A 92 36.61 15.90 -16.23
CA GLU A 92 35.76 16.31 -17.36
C GLU A 92 34.84 15.16 -17.80
N GLU A 93 35.35 13.94 -17.94
CA GLU A 93 34.54 12.76 -18.29
C GLU A 93 33.52 12.42 -17.18
N ILE A 94 33.92 12.48 -15.91
CA ILE A 94 33.04 12.23 -14.77
C ILE A 94 31.89 13.25 -14.72
N ILE A 95 32.20 14.54 -14.83
CA ILE A 95 31.19 15.62 -14.77
C ILE A 95 30.19 15.47 -15.92
N ASN A 96 30.67 15.20 -17.14
CA ASN A 96 29.80 14.96 -18.30
C ASN A 96 28.85 13.77 -18.06
N ARG A 97 29.35 12.68 -17.50
CA ARG A 97 28.54 11.51 -17.18
C ARG A 97 27.49 11.81 -16.11
N LEU A 98 27.87 12.51 -15.04
CA LEU A 98 26.95 12.87 -13.95
C LEU A 98 25.78 13.73 -14.46
N PHE A 99 26.05 14.72 -15.31
CA PHE A 99 24.96 15.49 -15.94
C PHE A 99 24.10 14.63 -16.85
N ALA A 100 24.70 13.80 -17.70
CA ALA A 100 23.95 12.93 -18.59
C ALA A 100 23.01 12.00 -17.82
N GLU A 101 23.49 11.37 -16.75
CA GLU A 101 22.70 10.51 -15.87
C GLU A 101 21.61 11.29 -15.13
N ALA A 102 21.93 12.44 -14.51
CA ALA A 102 20.94 13.23 -13.78
C ALA A 102 19.81 13.75 -14.71
N ILE A 103 20.16 14.20 -15.91
CA ILE A 103 19.19 14.67 -16.92
C ILE A 103 18.31 13.51 -17.39
N ASP A 104 18.89 12.35 -17.70
CA ASP A 104 18.16 11.15 -18.12
C ASP A 104 17.21 10.65 -17.02
N LEU A 105 17.64 10.66 -15.76
CA LEU A 105 16.81 10.29 -14.62
C LEU A 105 15.64 11.26 -14.42
N CYS A 106 15.85 12.58 -14.53
CA CYS A 106 14.76 13.56 -14.47
C CYS A 106 13.77 13.37 -15.63
N GLU A 107 14.27 13.11 -16.84
CA GLU A 107 13.41 12.87 -18.01
C GLU A 107 12.57 11.60 -17.82
N LYS A 108 13.19 10.48 -17.44
CA LYS A 108 12.49 9.21 -17.18
C LYS A 108 11.48 9.35 -16.06
N GLY A 109 11.90 9.90 -14.92
CA GLY A 109 11.02 10.05 -13.76
C GLY A 109 9.84 11.00 -14.02
N SER A 110 10.02 12.06 -14.82
CA SER A 110 8.91 12.95 -15.22
C SER A 110 7.85 12.26 -16.10
N ASN A 111 8.25 11.20 -16.82
CA ASN A 111 7.38 10.43 -17.72
C ASN A 111 6.86 9.13 -17.08
N ASP A 112 7.31 8.78 -15.88
CA ASP A 112 6.90 7.56 -15.21
C ASP A 112 5.57 7.74 -14.48
N ALA A 113 4.59 6.90 -14.79
CA ALA A 113 3.27 6.92 -14.17
C ALA A 113 3.24 6.41 -12.73
N ARG A 114 4.34 5.80 -12.24
CA ARG A 114 4.52 5.41 -10.82
C ARG A 114 4.73 6.60 -9.90
N ASN A 115 5.26 7.71 -10.44
CA ASN A 115 5.38 8.95 -9.70
C ASN A 115 4.06 9.73 -9.81
N ASP A 116 3.66 10.41 -8.76
CA ASP A 116 2.49 11.26 -8.80
C ASP A 116 2.70 12.48 -9.73
N MET A 117 1.62 13.23 -9.97
CA MET A 117 1.65 14.36 -10.89
C MET A 117 2.57 15.50 -10.40
N GLU A 118 2.64 15.73 -9.09
CA GLU A 118 3.45 16.79 -8.48
C GLU A 118 4.94 16.47 -8.64
N ASP A 119 5.35 15.26 -8.29
CA ASP A 119 6.71 14.74 -8.47
C ASP A 119 7.15 14.82 -9.93
N ARG A 120 6.30 14.36 -10.86
CA ARG A 120 6.59 14.42 -12.30
C ARG A 120 6.79 15.84 -12.80
N LEU A 121 5.97 16.78 -12.33
CA LEU A 121 6.08 18.19 -12.68
C LEU A 121 7.37 18.83 -12.12
N LEU A 122 7.73 18.49 -10.88
CA LEU A 122 8.97 18.94 -10.27
C LEU A 122 10.19 18.38 -10.99
N MET A 123 10.19 17.09 -11.38
CA MET A 123 11.24 16.50 -12.19
C MET A 123 11.36 17.13 -13.57
N ALA A 124 10.26 17.48 -14.23
CA ALA A 124 10.30 18.20 -15.50
C ALA A 124 10.93 19.60 -15.36
N LYS A 125 10.66 20.29 -14.24
CA LYS A 125 11.31 21.57 -13.92
C LYS A 125 12.80 21.39 -13.62
N LEU A 126 13.15 20.34 -12.87
CA LEU A 126 14.55 19.97 -12.59
C LEU A 126 15.31 19.63 -13.87
N PHE A 127 14.71 18.87 -14.80
CA PHE A 127 15.28 18.56 -16.10
C PHE A 127 15.69 19.83 -16.86
N GLY A 128 14.80 20.83 -16.95
CA GLY A 128 15.12 22.11 -17.58
C GLY A 128 16.23 22.87 -16.85
N SER A 129 16.20 22.85 -15.51
CA SER A 129 17.20 23.51 -14.66
C SER A 129 18.58 22.86 -14.80
N LEU A 130 18.64 21.53 -14.84
CA LEU A 130 19.86 20.75 -15.02
C LEU A 130 20.47 20.92 -16.41
N LYS A 131 19.66 21.05 -17.47
CA LYS A 131 20.18 21.36 -18.81
C LYS A 131 20.87 22.72 -18.84
N ASN A 132 20.25 23.75 -18.27
CA ASN A 132 20.86 25.08 -18.17
C ASN A 132 22.13 25.05 -17.30
N LEU A 133 22.09 24.35 -16.16
CA LEU A 133 23.26 24.18 -15.30
C LEU A 133 24.40 23.49 -16.05
N ASN A 134 24.11 22.41 -16.79
CA ASN A 134 25.10 21.70 -17.61
C ASN A 134 25.76 22.63 -18.63
N GLU A 135 24.98 23.43 -19.37
CA GLU A 135 25.52 24.37 -20.35
C GLU A 135 26.52 25.36 -19.72
N GLN A 136 26.19 25.90 -18.54
CA GLN A 136 27.08 26.84 -17.85
C GLN A 136 28.30 26.14 -17.26
N THR A 137 28.13 24.96 -16.64
CA THR A 137 29.22 24.17 -16.10
C THR A 137 30.19 23.70 -17.20
N MET A 138 29.71 23.39 -18.40
CA MET A 138 30.59 23.03 -19.51
C MET A 138 31.49 24.19 -19.97
N GLY A 139 31.02 25.44 -19.82
CA GLY A 139 31.85 26.62 -20.00
C GLY A 139 33.01 26.67 -18.99
N PHE A 140 32.68 26.47 -17.72
CA PHE A 140 33.66 26.37 -16.63
C PHE A 140 34.67 25.22 -16.85
N VAL A 141 34.17 23.99 -17.08
CA VAL A 141 35.00 22.79 -17.26
C VAL A 141 35.98 22.99 -18.41
N LYS A 142 35.51 23.53 -19.54
CA LYS A 142 36.37 23.81 -20.70
C LYS A 142 37.47 24.82 -20.38
N ALA A 143 37.16 25.90 -19.65
CA ALA A 143 38.16 26.90 -19.26
C ALA A 143 39.18 26.32 -18.26
N ALA A 144 38.72 25.49 -17.32
CA ALA A 144 39.56 24.81 -16.35
C ALA A 144 40.51 23.80 -17.01
N THR A 145 40.00 22.93 -17.88
CA THR A 145 40.83 21.93 -18.58
C THR A 145 41.79 22.57 -19.56
N GLN A 146 41.41 23.68 -20.22
CA GLN A 146 42.33 24.49 -21.02
C GLN A 146 43.45 25.10 -20.19
N THR A 147 43.16 25.59 -18.98
CA THR A 147 44.17 26.09 -18.05
C THR A 147 45.19 24.99 -17.72
N VAL A 148 44.70 23.80 -17.38
CA VAL A 148 45.54 22.64 -17.06
C VAL A 148 46.39 22.20 -18.26
N ASP A 149 45.80 22.09 -19.45
CA ASP A 149 46.49 21.70 -20.68
C ASP A 149 47.58 22.71 -21.10
N LEU A 150 47.27 24.01 -21.09
CA LEU A 150 48.22 25.07 -21.44
C LEU A 150 49.38 25.14 -20.44
N GLY A 151 49.09 25.00 -19.15
CA GLY A 151 50.12 24.94 -18.13
C GLY A 151 51.03 23.72 -18.30
N SER A 152 50.46 22.55 -18.63
CA SER A 152 51.26 21.35 -18.92
C SER A 152 52.24 21.51 -20.10
N LYS A 153 51.93 22.44 -21.02
CA LYS A 153 52.77 22.81 -22.17
C LYS A 153 53.74 23.95 -21.87
N GLY A 154 53.82 24.42 -20.63
CA GLY A 154 54.66 25.54 -20.21
C GLY A 154 54.16 26.93 -20.65
N LYS A 155 52.94 27.03 -21.18
CA LYS A 155 52.34 28.28 -21.68
C LYS A 155 51.68 29.07 -20.55
N ALA A 156 52.48 29.51 -19.58
CA ALA A 156 51.99 30.14 -18.33
C ALA A 156 51.05 31.34 -18.56
N ALA A 157 51.37 32.23 -19.51
CA ALA A 157 50.54 33.41 -19.78
C ALA A 157 49.16 33.03 -20.38
N GLU A 158 49.13 32.04 -21.27
CA GLU A 158 47.88 31.55 -21.88
C GLU A 158 47.04 30.75 -20.85
N ALA A 159 47.71 30.00 -19.97
CA ALA A 159 47.07 29.30 -18.86
C ALA A 159 46.42 30.29 -17.88
N GLN A 160 47.13 31.36 -17.49
CA GLN A 160 46.56 32.41 -16.63
C GLN A 160 45.37 33.11 -17.28
N ALA A 161 45.42 33.40 -18.59
CA ALA A 161 44.30 34.00 -19.30
C ALA A 161 43.08 33.06 -19.34
N SER A 162 43.30 31.76 -19.50
CA SER A 162 42.24 30.74 -19.46
C SER A 162 41.64 30.60 -18.06
N PHE A 163 42.47 30.71 -17.01
CA PHE A 163 42.04 30.68 -15.63
C PHE A 163 41.15 31.88 -15.28
N LEU A 164 41.52 33.09 -15.70
CA LEU A 164 40.69 34.29 -15.49
C LEU A 164 39.32 34.16 -16.20
N LYS A 165 39.29 33.52 -17.37
CA LYS A 165 38.04 33.21 -18.05
C LYS A 165 37.21 32.17 -17.28
N MET A 166 37.85 31.21 -16.61
CA MET A 166 37.18 30.26 -15.73
C MET A 166 36.50 30.98 -14.55
N GLU A 167 37.14 31.99 -13.97
CA GLU A 167 36.54 32.82 -12.90
C GLU A 167 35.28 33.58 -13.36
N GLU A 168 35.13 33.90 -14.64
CA GLU A 168 33.86 34.47 -15.16
C GLU A 168 32.67 33.51 -14.98
N TYR A 169 32.94 32.21 -14.85
CA TYR A 169 31.97 31.17 -14.54
C TYR A 169 31.89 30.83 -13.04
N SER A 170 32.66 31.48 -12.15
CA SER A 170 32.69 31.18 -10.71
C SER A 170 31.34 31.40 -10.00
N ASN A 171 30.41 32.18 -10.59
CA ASN A 171 29.09 32.41 -10.02
C ASN A 171 28.09 31.25 -10.22
N LEU A 172 28.58 30.01 -10.27
CA LEU A 172 27.77 28.80 -10.42
C LEU A 172 27.16 28.32 -9.09
N ASP A 173 27.79 28.64 -7.95
CA ASP A 173 27.36 28.18 -6.62
C ASP A 173 25.86 28.44 -6.34
N PRO A 174 25.30 29.64 -6.62
CA PRO A 174 23.88 29.89 -6.36
C PRO A 174 22.95 29.00 -7.22
N ILE A 175 23.40 28.59 -8.41
CA ILE A 175 22.63 27.76 -9.34
C ILE A 175 22.71 26.29 -8.92
N TYR A 176 23.90 25.83 -8.52
CA TYR A 176 24.07 24.52 -7.88
C TYR A 176 23.21 24.40 -6.63
N GLU A 177 23.27 25.39 -5.74
CA GLU A 177 22.47 25.40 -4.52
C GLU A 177 20.98 25.41 -4.80
N LYS A 178 20.52 26.21 -5.76
CA LYS A 178 19.10 26.21 -6.15
C LYS A 178 18.66 24.84 -6.69
N THR A 179 19.49 24.20 -7.50
CA THR A 179 19.18 22.88 -8.10
C THR A 179 19.20 21.78 -7.04
N ARG A 180 20.18 21.82 -6.13
CA ARG A 180 20.29 20.95 -4.96
C ARG A 180 19.09 21.10 -4.03
N GLN A 181 18.70 22.33 -3.70
CA GLN A 181 17.53 22.61 -2.86
C GLN A 181 16.24 22.10 -3.50
N ALA A 182 16.07 22.28 -4.82
CA ALA A 182 14.93 21.75 -5.53
C ALA A 182 14.90 20.21 -5.50
N SER A 183 16.05 19.55 -5.68
CA SER A 183 16.16 18.09 -5.58
C SER A 183 15.93 17.57 -4.15
N ASN A 184 16.44 18.27 -3.14
CA ASN A 184 16.25 17.93 -1.73
C ASN A 184 14.78 18.08 -1.33
N LYS A 185 14.16 19.18 -1.75
CA LYS A 185 12.75 19.44 -1.49
C LYS A 185 11.88 18.34 -2.11
N LEU A 186 12.15 17.97 -3.36
CA LEU A 186 11.47 16.86 -4.02
C LEU A 186 11.56 15.58 -3.17
N ILE A 187 12.74 15.14 -2.75
CA ILE A 187 12.88 13.94 -1.88
C ILE A 187 12.10 14.07 -0.57
N LEU A 188 12.20 15.22 0.10
CA LEU A 188 11.55 15.45 1.40
C LEU A 188 10.03 15.44 1.28
N ASP A 189 9.50 16.13 0.28
CA ASP A 189 8.07 16.22 0.02
C ASP A 189 7.51 14.84 -0.32
N SER A 190 8.09 14.11 -1.30
CA SER A 190 7.63 12.78 -1.68
C SER A 190 7.75 11.76 -0.54
N THR A 191 8.83 11.80 0.24
CA THR A 191 9.00 10.89 1.39
C THR A 191 7.98 11.18 2.49
N SER A 192 7.74 12.46 2.77
CA SER A 192 6.77 12.89 3.80
C SER A 192 5.34 12.56 3.38
N GLU A 193 4.99 12.79 2.12
CA GLU A 193 3.70 12.44 1.54
C GLU A 193 3.47 10.94 1.59
N THR A 194 4.43 10.14 1.11
CA THR A 194 4.37 8.67 1.16
C THR A 194 4.18 8.18 2.60
N ALA A 195 4.92 8.74 3.57
CA ALA A 195 4.78 8.37 4.98
C ALA A 195 3.39 8.71 5.55
N SER A 196 2.85 9.88 5.22
CA SER A 196 1.50 10.30 5.62
C SER A 196 0.42 9.41 5.00
N ASN A 197 0.57 9.07 3.72
CA ASN A 197 -0.33 8.19 2.98
C ASN A 197 -0.37 6.80 3.62
N ILE A 198 0.78 6.24 4.01
CA ILE A 198 0.86 4.96 4.74
C ILE A 198 0.03 4.98 6.03
N PHE A 199 0.11 6.06 6.83
CA PHE A 199 -0.70 6.16 8.05
C PHE A 199 -2.20 6.24 7.75
N THR A 200 -2.59 7.05 6.77
CA THR A 200 -4.00 7.13 6.33
C THR A 200 -4.52 5.78 5.84
N ILE A 201 -3.71 5.03 5.08
CA ILE A 201 -4.04 3.69 4.60
C ILE A 201 -4.28 2.75 5.79
N ILE A 202 -3.40 2.73 6.79
CA ILE A 202 -3.52 1.87 7.97
C ILE A 202 -4.83 2.16 8.72
N TRP A 203 -5.11 3.43 9.02
CA TRP A 203 -6.31 3.82 9.78
C TRP A 203 -7.60 3.58 9.00
N THR A 204 -7.62 3.90 7.71
CA THR A 204 -8.77 3.63 6.84
C THR A 204 -9.06 2.14 6.78
N ASN A 205 -8.02 1.32 6.62
CA ASN A 205 -8.16 -0.12 6.57
C ASN A 205 -8.64 -0.69 7.91
N LEU A 206 -8.07 -0.23 9.03
CA LEU A 206 -8.54 -0.61 10.36
C LEU A 206 -10.03 -0.28 10.54
N GLY A 207 -10.48 0.87 10.04
CA GLY A 207 -11.90 1.25 10.01
C GLY A 207 -12.76 0.28 9.19
N ILE A 208 -12.33 -0.07 7.97
CA ILE A 208 -13.04 -1.04 7.11
C ILE A 208 -13.14 -2.41 7.80
N PHE A 209 -12.03 -2.90 8.37
CA PHE A 209 -12.00 -4.17 9.12
C PHE A 209 -12.92 -4.14 10.34
N ALA A 210 -12.92 -3.04 11.10
CA ALA A 210 -13.80 -2.89 12.26
C ALA A 210 -15.28 -2.91 11.86
N VAL A 211 -15.67 -2.17 10.81
CA VAL A 211 -17.05 -2.16 10.30
C VAL A 211 -17.46 -3.54 9.79
N ALA A 212 -16.62 -4.21 9.00
CA ALA A 212 -16.89 -5.56 8.53
C ALA A 212 -17.04 -6.56 9.69
N GLY A 213 -16.19 -6.46 10.71
CA GLY A 213 -16.26 -7.26 11.92
C GLY A 213 -17.55 -7.05 12.72
N ILE A 214 -17.96 -5.80 12.91
CA ILE A 214 -19.21 -5.44 13.60
C ILE A 214 -20.43 -5.98 12.84
N LEU A 215 -20.47 -5.81 11.53
CA LEU A 215 -21.56 -6.35 10.69
C LEU A 215 -21.61 -7.88 10.75
N GLY A 216 -20.45 -8.52 10.66
CA GLY A 216 -20.33 -9.98 10.81
C GLY A 216 -20.84 -10.48 12.15
N LEU A 217 -20.42 -9.83 13.23
CA LEU A 217 -20.89 -10.14 14.58
C LEU A 217 -22.40 -9.94 14.71
N PHE A 218 -22.94 -8.85 14.17
CA PHE A 218 -24.36 -8.57 14.21
C PHE A 218 -25.20 -9.64 13.50
N VAL A 219 -24.80 -10.03 12.28
CA VAL A 219 -25.46 -11.12 11.52
C VAL A 219 -25.36 -12.44 12.28
N PHE A 220 -24.20 -12.75 12.86
CA PHE A 220 -23.99 -13.95 13.66
C PHE A 220 -24.91 -14.00 14.89
N LEU A 221 -25.02 -12.90 15.64
CA LEU A 221 -25.89 -12.81 16.81
C LEU A 221 -27.37 -12.98 16.44
N ILE A 222 -27.82 -12.40 15.32
CA ILE A 222 -29.20 -12.57 14.83
C ILE A 222 -29.50 -14.03 14.48
N ILE A 223 -28.63 -14.67 13.70
CA ILE A 223 -28.83 -16.07 13.27
C ILE A 223 -28.84 -16.98 14.50
N THR A 224 -27.84 -16.85 15.37
CA THR A 224 -27.69 -17.67 16.57
C THR A 224 -28.86 -17.48 17.53
N GLY A 225 -29.28 -16.23 17.79
CA GLY A 225 -30.41 -15.94 18.68
C GLY A 225 -31.74 -16.53 18.19
N ARG A 226 -32.00 -16.46 16.87
CA ARG A 226 -33.19 -17.09 16.27
C ARG A 226 -33.15 -18.61 16.39
N MET A 227 -32.00 -19.22 16.14
CA MET A 227 -31.81 -20.67 16.29
C MET A 227 -32.01 -21.11 17.73
N GLN A 228 -31.34 -20.45 18.68
CA GLN A 228 -31.43 -20.77 20.11
C GLN A 228 -32.88 -20.69 20.62
N THR A 229 -33.61 -19.65 20.21
CA THR A 229 -35.03 -19.49 20.60
C THR A 229 -35.90 -20.62 20.04
N ALA A 230 -35.71 -20.99 18.77
CA ALA A 230 -36.49 -22.05 18.14
C ALA A 230 -36.18 -23.43 18.76
N PHE A 231 -34.90 -23.74 18.99
CA PHE A 231 -34.51 -24.97 19.66
C PHE A 231 -35.03 -25.04 21.09
N HIS A 232 -34.90 -23.96 21.87
CA HIS A 232 -35.40 -23.93 23.23
C HIS A 232 -36.92 -24.20 23.30
N ARG A 233 -37.71 -23.59 22.41
CA ARG A 233 -39.17 -23.84 22.33
C ARG A 233 -39.49 -25.30 22.02
N LEU A 234 -38.80 -25.89 21.03
CA LEU A 234 -38.96 -27.30 20.71
C LEU A 234 -38.60 -28.18 21.88
N THR A 235 -37.44 -27.97 22.51
CA THR A 235 -36.98 -28.74 23.68
C THR A 235 -38.00 -28.71 24.82
N VAL A 236 -38.53 -27.52 25.16
CA VAL A 236 -39.55 -27.37 26.21
C VAL A 236 -40.84 -28.11 25.84
N ALA A 237 -41.30 -28.01 24.59
CA ALA A 237 -42.53 -28.69 24.16
C ALA A 237 -42.38 -30.21 24.12
N PHE A 238 -41.21 -30.72 23.74
CA PHE A 238 -40.89 -32.14 23.80
C PHE A 238 -40.95 -32.66 25.23
N HIS A 239 -40.33 -31.96 26.20
CA HIS A 239 -40.40 -32.35 27.61
C HIS A 239 -41.84 -32.40 28.12
N LYS A 240 -42.63 -31.35 27.88
CA LYS A 240 -44.05 -31.33 28.26
C LYS A 240 -44.85 -32.49 27.67
N THR A 241 -44.63 -32.77 26.38
CA THR A 241 -45.31 -33.87 25.69
C THR A 241 -44.90 -35.23 26.29
N ALA A 242 -43.63 -35.39 26.66
CA ALA A 242 -43.13 -36.60 27.32
C ALA A 242 -43.72 -36.78 28.73
N ASP A 243 -43.99 -35.68 29.44
CA ASP A 243 -44.64 -35.67 30.75
C ASP A 243 -46.18 -35.87 30.66
N GLY A 244 -46.72 -36.08 29.45
CA GLY A 244 -48.15 -36.30 29.20
C GLY A 244 -48.96 -35.02 29.00
N GLU A 245 -48.34 -33.84 29.02
CA GLU A 245 -48.99 -32.57 28.74
C GLU A 245 -49.04 -32.31 27.23
N LEU A 246 -50.16 -32.65 26.58
CA LEU A 246 -50.37 -32.38 25.16
C LEU A 246 -50.63 -30.88 24.91
N THR A 247 -49.57 -30.13 24.64
CA THR A 247 -49.60 -28.68 24.39
C THR A 247 -50.21 -28.30 23.04
N ASP A 248 -50.57 -27.01 22.90
CA ASP A 248 -51.05 -26.45 21.63
C ASP A 248 -49.92 -26.37 20.58
N PRO A 249 -50.27 -26.32 19.29
CA PRO A 249 -49.28 -26.31 18.21
C PRO A 249 -48.26 -25.17 18.36
N LEU A 250 -46.97 -25.51 18.20
CA LEU A 250 -45.90 -24.52 18.17
C LEU A 250 -45.96 -23.67 16.91
N PRO A 251 -45.66 -22.36 16.98
CA PRO A 251 -45.61 -21.51 15.80
C PRO A 251 -44.42 -21.87 14.90
N ILE A 252 -44.69 -22.11 13.62
CA ILE A 252 -43.66 -22.33 12.60
C ILE A 252 -43.04 -20.97 12.23
N THR A 253 -41.87 -20.67 12.78
CA THR A 253 -41.19 -19.36 12.64
C THR A 253 -40.10 -19.31 11.56
N SER A 254 -39.83 -20.44 10.91
CA SER A 254 -38.81 -20.57 9.87
C SER A 254 -39.29 -21.45 8.72
N LYS A 255 -38.65 -21.30 7.56
CA LYS A 255 -38.89 -22.11 6.34
C LYS A 255 -37.75 -23.09 6.04
N ASP A 256 -36.82 -23.26 6.98
CA ASP A 256 -35.70 -24.20 6.90
C ASP A 256 -36.01 -25.49 7.69
N GLU A 257 -35.02 -26.33 7.90
CA GLU A 257 -35.14 -27.62 8.62
C GLU A 257 -35.70 -27.45 10.04
N ILE A 258 -35.50 -26.29 10.69
CA ILE A 258 -36.11 -26.01 11.99
C ILE A 258 -37.63 -25.86 11.86
N GLY A 259 -38.10 -25.22 10.78
CA GLY A 259 -39.52 -25.11 10.47
C GLY A 259 -40.16 -26.46 10.17
N GLU A 260 -39.48 -27.28 9.37
CA GLU A 260 -39.93 -28.65 9.05
C GLU A 260 -39.99 -29.55 10.28
N LEU A 261 -38.99 -29.45 11.17
CA LEU A 261 -39.00 -30.18 12.45
C LEU A 261 -40.15 -29.71 13.36
N THR A 262 -40.44 -28.41 13.36
CA THR A 262 -41.57 -27.84 14.12
C THR A 262 -42.90 -28.35 13.59
N ASP A 263 -43.08 -28.41 12.26
CA ASP A 263 -44.29 -28.94 11.64
C ASP A 263 -44.47 -30.44 11.95
N SER A 264 -43.40 -31.22 11.81
CA SER A 264 -43.40 -32.66 12.13
C SER A 264 -43.76 -32.91 13.60
N PHE A 265 -43.23 -32.10 14.52
CA PHE A 265 -43.58 -32.16 15.94
C PHE A 265 -45.07 -31.84 16.17
N ASN A 266 -45.60 -30.79 15.54
CA ASN A 266 -47.01 -30.42 15.67
C ASN A 266 -47.95 -31.53 15.16
N GLN A 267 -47.61 -32.18 14.04
CA GLN A 267 -48.38 -33.31 13.51
C GLN A 267 -48.38 -34.50 14.49
N MET A 268 -47.23 -34.82 15.09
CA MET A 268 -47.11 -35.88 16.11
C MET A 268 -47.99 -35.60 17.33
N VAL A 269 -47.92 -34.39 17.90
CA VAL A 269 -48.76 -34.00 19.05
C VAL A 269 -50.24 -34.03 18.69
N GLY A 270 -50.60 -33.60 17.48
CA GLY A 270 -51.97 -33.70 16.96
C GLY A 270 -52.49 -35.13 16.93
N GLN A 271 -51.68 -36.09 16.43
CA GLN A 271 -52.03 -37.50 16.41
C GLN A 271 -52.19 -38.08 17.83
N LEU A 272 -51.32 -37.69 18.77
CA LEU A 272 -51.44 -38.10 20.18
C LEU A 272 -52.75 -37.58 20.80
N LYS A 273 -53.10 -36.30 20.60
CA LYS A 273 -54.37 -35.72 21.05
C LYS A 273 -55.57 -36.46 20.49
N SER A 274 -55.54 -36.83 19.21
CA SER A 274 -56.61 -37.60 18.59
C SER A 274 -56.74 -39.01 19.18
N LYS A 275 -55.63 -39.70 19.45
CA LYS A 275 -55.64 -41.03 20.08
C LYS A 275 -56.16 -40.96 21.52
N GLU A 276 -55.79 -39.94 22.27
CA GLU A 276 -56.27 -39.75 23.64
C GLU A 276 -57.77 -39.47 23.70
N LYS A 277 -58.28 -38.58 22.84
CA LYS A 277 -59.73 -38.34 22.72
C LYS A 277 -60.51 -39.59 22.32
N LEU A 278 -59.94 -40.41 21.43
CA LEU A 278 -60.55 -41.67 21.04
C LEU A 278 -60.60 -42.65 22.22
N ARG A 279 -59.53 -42.75 23.01
CA ARG A 279 -59.49 -43.55 24.25
C ARG A 279 -60.52 -43.07 25.27
N GLU A 280 -60.63 -41.77 25.51
CA GLU A 280 -61.64 -41.19 26.42
C GLU A 280 -63.06 -41.47 25.92
N ALA A 281 -63.33 -41.30 24.63
CA ALA A 281 -64.63 -41.62 24.04
C ALA A 281 -64.97 -43.12 24.21
N PHE A 282 -64.04 -44.02 23.89
CA PHE A 282 -64.25 -45.45 24.14
C PHE A 282 -64.45 -45.78 25.63
N GLY A 283 -63.75 -45.10 26.54
CA GLY A 283 -63.94 -45.24 27.99
C GLY A 283 -65.32 -44.76 28.48
N GLN A 284 -65.93 -43.77 27.83
CA GLN A 284 -67.30 -43.32 28.12
C GLN A 284 -68.39 -44.22 27.52
N PHE A 285 -68.10 -44.95 26.44
CA PHE A 285 -69.05 -45.82 25.73
C PHE A 285 -68.91 -47.32 26.06
N LEU A 286 -67.89 -47.72 26.84
CA LEU A 286 -67.77 -49.07 27.37
C LEU A 286 -68.60 -49.20 28.67
N ASP A 287 -69.73 -49.91 28.57
CA ASP A 287 -70.56 -50.33 29.71
C ASP A 287 -69.68 -51.11 30.72
N PRO A 288 -69.69 -50.78 32.04
CA PRO A 288 -68.89 -51.46 33.07
C PRO A 288 -69.00 -52.99 33.07
N ARG A 289 -70.05 -53.54 32.45
CA ARG A 289 -70.31 -54.98 32.38
C ARG A 289 -69.40 -55.76 31.41
N ILE A 290 -68.69 -55.11 30.48
CA ILE A 290 -67.78 -55.80 29.54
C ILE A 290 -66.34 -55.89 30.07
N VAL A 291 -65.93 -54.97 30.95
CA VAL A 291 -64.55 -54.92 31.50
C VAL A 291 -64.26 -56.05 32.50
N ALA A 292 -65.30 -56.62 33.14
CA ALA A 292 -65.13 -57.74 34.08
C ALA A 292 -64.80 -59.09 33.43
N ASN A 293 -64.95 -59.26 32.11
CA ASN A 293 -64.71 -60.54 31.43
C ASN A 293 -63.38 -60.63 30.67
N ILE A 294 -62.52 -59.61 30.75
CA ILE A 294 -61.20 -59.60 30.06
C ILE A 294 -60.03 -59.64 31.06
N VAL A 295 -60.26 -59.45 32.37
CA VAL A 295 -59.19 -59.50 33.38
C VAL A 295 -59.01 -60.90 34.01
N ASP A 296 -59.91 -61.85 33.75
CA ASP A 296 -59.84 -63.24 34.25
C ASP A 296 -59.61 -64.30 33.14
N ASN A 297 -58.82 -63.98 32.09
CA ASN A 297 -58.27 -64.99 31.17
C ASN A 297 -56.85 -64.64 30.71
#